data_AF-A0A536SHP9-F1
#
_entry.id   AF-A0A536SHP9-F1
#
_cell.length_a   1.000
_cell.length_b   1.000
_cell.length_c   1.000
_cell.angle_alpha   90.00
_cell.angle_beta   90.00
_cell.angle_gamma   90.00
#
_symmetry.space_group_name_H-M   'P 1'
#
loop_
_entity.id
_entity.type
_entity.pdbx_description
1 polymer ?
#
loop_
_entity_poly.entity_id
_entity_poly.type
_entity_poly.pdbx_seq_one_letter_code
_entity_poly.pdbx_strand_id
1 'polypeptide(L)' 'MFAFHCPADMKKIDAALAKNPKLSAQQAADVKKFRADGEALHKAGKHQESVDTLAKAMKILGI' A
#
# COMPACT_ATOMS: atom_id res chain seq x y z
N MET A 1 -6.02 -12.75 12.52
CA MET A 1 -6.90 -11.98 11.62
C MET A 1 -6.04 -10.96 10.87
N PHE A 2 -5.63 -11.23 9.62
CA PHE A 2 -4.81 -10.31 8.81
C PHE A 2 -5.57 -9.03 8.40
N ALA A 3 -6.89 -9.01 8.57
CA ALA A 3 -7.74 -7.86 8.22
C ALA A 3 -7.39 -6.58 9.00
N PHE A 4 -6.79 -6.67 10.20
CA PHE A 4 -6.32 -5.48 10.94
C PHE A 4 -4.99 -4.94 10.39
N HIS A 5 -4.24 -5.75 9.66
CA HIS A 5 -2.94 -5.36 9.10
C HIS A 5 -3.11 -4.47 7.86
N CYS A 6 -4.07 -4.79 6.97
CA CYS A 6 -4.26 -4.00 5.73
C CYS A 6 -4.61 -2.52 6.02
N PRO A 7 -5.55 -2.17 6.91
CA PRO A 7 -5.82 -0.78 7.28
C PRO A 7 -4.61 -0.06 7.89
N ALA A 8 -3.79 -0.76 8.66
CA ALA A 8 -2.57 -0.19 9.22
C ALA A 8 -1.52 0.09 8.12
N ASP A 9 -1.32 -0.85 7.21
CA ASP A 9 -0.37 -0.71 6.10
C ASP A 9 -0.81 0.37 5.11
N MET A 10 -2.10 0.45 4.77
CA MET A 10 -2.68 1.55 3.98
C MET A 10 -2.37 2.91 4.61
N LYS A 11 -2.61 3.06 5.92
CA LYS A 11 -2.29 4.30 6.64
C LYS A 11 -0.80 4.63 6.63
N LYS A 12 0.08 3.63 6.76
CA LYS A 12 1.54 3.84 6.68
C LYS A 12 1.96 4.31 5.28
N ILE A 13 1.42 3.70 4.23
CA ILE A 13 1.67 4.08 2.84
C ILE A 13 1.19 5.52 2.59
N ASP A 14 -0.02 5.85 3.03
CA ASP A 14 -0.60 7.20 2.87
C ASP A 14 0.25 8.25 3.61
N ALA A 15 0.69 7.95 4.83
CA ALA A 15 1.57 8.81 5.61
C ALA A 15 2.96 8.98 4.97
N ALA A 16 3.51 7.91 4.38
CA ALA A 16 4.80 7.97 3.68
C ALA A 16 4.70 8.79 2.39
N LEU A 17 3.63 8.63 1.60
CA LEU A 17 3.34 9.44 0.42
C LEU A 17 3.16 10.92 0.77
N ALA A 18 2.48 11.23 1.87
CA ALA A 18 2.26 12.60 2.33
C ALA A 18 3.57 13.34 2.71
N LYS A 19 4.64 12.60 3.03
CA LYS A 19 5.97 13.16 3.29
C LYS A 19 6.75 13.52 2.00
N ASN A 20 6.14 13.37 0.82
CA ASN A 20 6.77 13.56 -0.48
C ASN A 20 8.12 12.83 -0.58
N PRO A 21 8.11 11.48 -0.54
CA PRO A 21 9.32 10.69 -0.62
C PRO A 21 9.98 10.91 -1.98
N LYS A 22 11.32 10.84 -2.02
CA LYS A 22 12.09 10.92 -3.28
C LYS A 22 11.88 9.63 -4.08
N LEU A 23 10.81 9.60 -4.86
CA LEU A 23 10.45 8.53 -5.78
C LEU A 23 10.55 9.02 -7.22
N SER A 24 10.90 8.14 -8.14
CA SER A 24 10.69 8.40 -9.57
C SER A 24 9.19 8.51 -9.87
N ALA A 25 8.84 9.12 -11.00
CA ALA A 25 7.44 9.21 -11.43
C ALA A 25 6.78 7.82 -11.53
N GLN A 26 7.53 6.82 -12.01
CA GLN A 26 7.06 5.43 -12.09
C GLN A 26 6.84 4.83 -10.71
N GLN A 27 7.78 4.99 -9.79
CA GLN A 27 7.65 4.49 -8.41
C GLN A 27 6.46 5.11 -7.69
N ALA A 28 6.24 6.42 -7.85
CA ALA A 28 5.09 7.10 -7.26
C ALA A 28 3.76 6.60 -7.85
N ALA A 29 3.71 6.32 -9.15
CA ALA A 29 2.55 5.72 -9.80
C ALA A 29 2.28 4.29 -9.28
N ASP A 30 3.32 3.47 -9.18
CA ASP A 30 3.22 2.09 -8.69
C ASP A 30 2.76 2.05 -7.23
N VAL A 31 3.30 2.90 -6.34
CA VAL A 31 2.86 2.98 -4.95
C VAL A 31 1.39 3.36 -4.84
N LYS A 32 0.94 4.37 -5.60
CA LYS A 32 -0.47 4.80 -5.61
C LYS A 32 -1.39 3.68 -6.11
N LYS A 33 -0.97 2.97 -7.16
CA LYS A 33 -1.69 1.83 -7.71
C LYS A 33 -1.81 0.71 -6.68
N PHE A 34 -0.70 0.24 -6.12
CA PHE A 34 -0.70 -0.82 -5.12
C PHE A 34 -1.49 -0.46 -3.86
N ARG A 35 -1.48 0.82 -3.44
CA ARG A 35 -2.33 1.32 -2.36
C ARG A 35 -3.81 1.14 -2.70
N ALA A 36 -4.25 1.59 -3.88
CA ALA A 36 -5.64 1.50 -4.32
C ALA A 36 -6.10 0.05 -4.52
N ASP A 37 -5.26 -0.77 -5.16
CA ASP A 37 -5.53 -2.20 -5.39
C ASP A 37 -5.62 -2.94 -4.04
N GLY A 38 -4.72 -2.64 -3.10
CA GLY A 38 -4.75 -3.20 -1.75
C GLY A 38 -6.04 -2.88 -0.99
N GLU A 39 -6.55 -1.65 -1.11
CA GLU A 39 -7.84 -1.25 -0.53
C GLU A 39 -9.01 -2.01 -1.19
N ALA A 40 -9.02 -2.14 -2.51
CA ALA A 40 -10.04 -2.88 -3.24
C ALA A 40 -10.07 -4.37 -2.85
N LEU A 41 -8.90 -5.00 -2.75
CA LEU A 41 -8.76 -6.39 -2.31
C LEU A 41 -9.23 -6.58 -0.86
N HIS A 42 -8.93 -5.62 0.02
CA HIS A 42 -9.41 -5.63 1.40
C HIS A 42 -10.95 -5.58 1.46
N LYS A 43 -11.56 -4.66 0.71
CA LYS A 43 -13.02 -4.53 0.62
C LYS A 43 -13.68 -5.77 0.02
N ALA A 44 -12.99 -6.48 -0.87
CA ALA A 44 -13.44 -7.75 -1.44
C ALA A 44 -13.22 -8.98 -0.53
N GLY A 45 -12.72 -8.80 0.71
CA GLY A 45 -12.42 -9.90 1.63
C GLY A 45 -11.15 -10.69 1.31
N LYS A 46 -10.41 -10.30 0.26
CA LYS A 46 -9.16 -10.92 -0.19
C LYS A 46 -7.97 -10.39 0.63
N HIS A 47 -7.99 -10.67 1.92
CA HIS A 47 -7.04 -10.06 2.87
C HIS A 47 -5.58 -10.39 2.58
N GLN A 48 -5.27 -11.64 2.19
CA GLN A 48 -3.90 -12.01 1.87
C GLN A 48 -3.39 -11.26 0.63
N GLU A 49 -4.18 -11.25 -0.46
CA GLU A 49 -3.85 -10.51 -1.68
C GLU A 49 -3.69 -9.01 -1.40
N SER A 50 -4.52 -8.45 -0.50
CA SER A 50 -4.40 -7.06 -0.04
C SER A 50 -3.06 -6.81 0.64
N VAL A 51 -2.67 -7.63 1.62
CA VAL A 51 -1.39 -7.50 2.33
C VAL A 51 -0.21 -7.64 1.35
N ASP A 52 -0.23 -8.64 0.48
CA ASP A 52 0.84 -8.86 -0.50
C ASP A 52 0.98 -7.69 -1.48
N THR A 53 -0.14 -7.07 -1.84
CA THR A 53 -0.15 -5.89 -2.72
C THR A 53 0.36 -4.65 -1.99
N LEU A 54 -0.09 -4.40 -0.76
CA LEU A 54 0.37 -3.28 0.06
C LEU A 54 1.88 -3.41 0.40
N ALA A 55 2.38 -4.62 0.61
CA ALA A 55 3.80 -4.88 0.82
C ALA A 55 4.69 -4.43 -0.37
N LYS A 56 4.17 -4.50 -1.60
CA LYS A 56 4.88 -3.97 -2.79
C LYS A 56 5.02 -2.45 -2.74
N ALA A 57 3.96 -1.73 -2.33
CA ALA A 57 4.03 -0.29 -2.09
C ALA A 57 5.02 0.07 -0.98
N MET A 58 4.96 -0.64 0.14
CA MET A 58 5.86 -0.43 1.28
C MET A 58 7.33 -0.63 0.90
N LYS A 59 7.64 -1.67 0.11
CA LYS A 59 8.99 -1.90 -0.41
C LYS A 59 9.53 -0.75 -1.25
N ILE A 60 8.69 -0.13 -2.10
CA ILE A 60 9.10 1.04 -2.90
C ILE A 60 9.34 2.26 -2.00
N LEU A 61 8.52 2.41 -0.95
CA LEU A 61 8.63 3.48 0.04
C LEU A 61 9.76 3.27 1.06
N GLY A 62 10.33 2.06 1.14
CA GLY A 62 11.37 1.70 2.09
C GLY A 62 10.89 1.62 3.54
N ILE A 63 9.65 1.19 3.75
CA ILE A 63 8.99 1.06 5.08
C ILE A 63 8.54 -0.36 5.39
#